data_AF-A0AAJ3NAQ1-F1
#
_entry.id   AF-A0AAJ3NAQ1-F1
#
_cell.length_a   1.000
_cell.length_b   1.000
_cell.length_c   1.000
_cell.angle_alpha   90.00
_cell.angle_beta   90.00
_cell.angle_gamma   90.00
#
_symmetry.space_group_name_H-M   'P 1'
#
loop_
_entity.id
_entity.type
_entity.pdbx_description
1 polymer ?
#
loop_
_entity_poly.entity_id
_entity_poly.type
_entity_poly.pdbx_seq_one_letter_code
_entity_poly.pdbx_strand_id
1 'polypeptide(L)'
;MTKETLTKANYLLKSIKEFNNALNCFEDKYENGAIYDRTAKLVFDVDDLDGGREFIPVPMILSNEIISFLKSEIKKKIAEYEKEFHEL
;
A
#
# COMPACT_ATOMS: atom_id res chain seq x y z
N MET A 1 -21.95 12.43 -19.22
CA MET A 1 -20.74 11.73 -18.74
C MET A 1 -20.57 10.47 -19.60
N THR A 2 -19.43 10.31 -20.28
CA THR A 2 -19.23 9.16 -21.19
C THR A 2 -18.87 7.91 -20.38
N LYS A 3 -19.09 6.71 -20.95
CA LYS A 3 -18.70 5.43 -20.33
C LYS A 3 -17.19 5.43 -19.98
N GLU A 4 -16.37 6.04 -20.83
CA GLU A 4 -14.93 6.17 -20.62
C GLU A 4 -14.60 7.05 -19.41
N THR A 5 -15.27 8.20 -19.25
CA THR A 5 -15.12 9.06 -18.06
C THR A 5 -15.46 8.30 -16.79
N LEU A 6 -16.57 7.54 -16.78
CA LEU A 6 -16.97 6.73 -15.62
C LEU A 6 -15.98 5.60 -15.30
N THR A 7 -15.47 4.91 -16.32
CA THR A 7 -14.47 3.85 -16.13
C THR A 7 -13.18 4.43 -15.55
N LYS A 8 -12.75 5.59 -16.05
CA LYS A 8 -11.55 6.27 -15.56
C LYS A 8 -11.74 6.80 -14.13
N ALA A 9 -12.88 7.39 -13.82
CA ALA A 9 -13.23 7.83 -12.47
C ALA A 9 -13.19 6.67 -11.46
N ASN A 10 -13.77 5.52 -11.81
CA ASN A 10 -13.74 4.31 -10.98
C ASN A 10 -12.32 3.76 -10.76
N TYR A 11 -11.49 3.81 -11.81
CA TYR A 11 -10.08 3.41 -11.72
C TYR A 11 -9.32 4.30 -10.72
N LEU A 12 -9.43 5.63 -10.87
CA LEU A 12 -8.75 6.58 -9.99
C LEU A 12 -9.19 6.41 -8.53
N LEU A 13 -10.49 6.28 -8.27
CA LEU A 13 -11.03 6.01 -6.93
C LEU A 13 -10.45 4.73 -6.31
N LYS A 14 -10.39 3.65 -7.09
CA LYS A 14 -9.80 2.38 -6.63
C LYS A 14 -8.32 2.56 -6.29
N SER A 15 -7.55 3.21 -7.16
CA SER A 15 -6.13 3.42 -6.94
C SER A 15 -5.83 4.35 -5.77
N ILE A 16 -6.62 5.42 -5.58
CA ILE A 16 -6.52 6.29 -4.39
C ILE A 16 -6.74 5.48 -3.11
N LYS A 17 -7.74 4.58 -3.10
CA LYS A 17 -8.00 3.69 -1.95
C LYS A 17 -6.82 2.74 -1.69
N GLU A 18 -6.24 2.16 -2.74
CA GLU A 18 -5.07 1.29 -2.63
C GLU A 18 -3.84 2.02 -2.10
N PHE A 19 -3.55 3.24 -2.57
CA PHE A 19 -2.46 4.06 -2.04
C PHE A 19 -2.66 4.46 -0.58
N ASN A 20 -3.89 4.82 -0.19
CA ASN A 20 -4.21 5.10 1.21
C ASN A 20 -4.00 3.86 2.11
N ASN A 21 -4.35 2.68 1.61
CA ASN A 21 -4.07 1.42 2.32
C ASN A 21 -2.58 1.15 2.45
N ALA A 22 -1.80 1.38 1.39
CA ALA A 22 -0.34 1.25 1.43
C ALA A 22 0.30 2.23 2.42
N LEU A 23 -0.20 3.47 2.48
CA LEU A 23 0.27 4.47 3.44
C LEU A 23 0.06 4.02 4.89
N ASN A 24 -1.08 3.39 5.18
CA ASN A 24 -1.40 2.82 6.50
C ASN A 24 -0.43 1.71 6.94
N CYS A 25 0.35 1.09 6.04
CA CYS A 25 1.37 0.11 6.42
C CYS A 25 2.63 0.75 7.02
N PHE A 26 2.76 2.07 6.89
CA PHE A 26 3.88 2.84 7.43
C PHE A 26 3.47 3.77 8.59
N GLU A 27 2.19 3.82 8.93
CA GLU A 27 1.66 4.68 10.00
C GLU A 27 1.15 3.82 11.15
N ASP A 28 1.64 4.09 12.36
CA ASP A 28 1.16 3.42 13.57
C ASP A 28 -0.29 3.82 13.82
N LYS A 29 -1.21 2.85 13.76
CA LYS A 29 -2.60 3.06 14.17
C LYS A 29 -2.84 2.47 15.55
N TYR A 30 -3.21 3.35 16.47
CA TYR A 30 -3.78 2.99 17.75
C TYR A 30 -5.28 2.73 17.55
N GLU A 31 -5.67 1.47 17.38
CA GLU A 31 -7.08 1.06 17.42
C GLU A 31 -7.31 0.23 18.68
N ASN A 32 -8.30 0.63 19.49
CA ASN A 32 -8.75 -0.08 20.70
C ASN A 32 -7.63 -0.44 21.71
N GLY A 33 -6.60 0.40 21.82
CA GLY A 33 -5.49 0.19 22.77
C GLY A 33 -4.50 -0.91 22.39
N ALA A 34 -4.63 -1.52 21.21
CA ALA A 34 -3.69 -2.49 20.68
C ALA A 34 -2.81 -1.85 19.59
N ILE A 35 -1.50 -2.12 19.65
CA ILE A 35 -0.56 -1.77 18.58
C ILE A 35 -0.67 -2.87 17.52
N TYR A 36 -1.21 -2.52 16.35
CA TYR A 36 -1.19 -3.41 15.20
C TYR A 36 0.09 -3.16 14.40
N ASP A 37 1.05 -4.07 14.49
CA ASP A 37 2.24 -4.04 13.63
C ASP A 37 1.81 -4.34 12.18
N ARG A 38 1.81 -3.29 11.36
CA ARG A 38 1.53 -3.36 9.91
C ARG A 38 2.79 -3.25 9.05
N THR A 39 3.97 -3.45 9.67
CA THR A 39 5.24 -3.46 8.95
C THR A 39 5.15 -4.43 7.78
N ALA A 40 5.50 -3.95 6.60
CA ALA A 40 5.53 -4.77 5.39
C ALA A 40 6.37 -6.02 5.65
N LYS A 41 5.95 -7.19 5.16
CA LYS A 41 6.70 -8.44 5.32
C LYS A 41 7.20 -8.89 3.96
N LEU A 42 8.47 -9.25 3.90
CA LEU A 42 9.03 -9.96 2.76
C LEU A 42 8.68 -11.44 2.92
N VAL A 43 8.02 -12.03 1.93
CA VAL A 43 7.65 -13.44 1.95
C VAL A 43 8.65 -14.19 1.07
N PHE A 44 9.43 -15.07 1.68
CA PHE A 44 10.28 -16.00 0.94
C PHE A 44 9.46 -17.24 0.59
N ASP A 45 9.48 -17.64 -0.68
CA ASP A 45 9.02 -18.94 -1.15
C ASP A 45 10.26 -19.85 -1.17
N VAL A 46 10.33 -20.78 -0.22
CA VAL A 46 11.41 -21.77 -0.14
C VAL A 46 10.81 -23.15 -0.39
N ASP A 47 11.46 -23.90 -1.28
CA ASP A 47 11.16 -25.31 -1.48
C ASP A 47 11.49 -26.03 -0.16
N ASP A 48 10.49 -26.67 0.44
CA ASP A 48 10.80 -27.61 1.51
C ASP A 48 11.43 -28.87 0.88
N LEU A 49 12.35 -29.50 1.61
CA LEU A 49 13.12 -30.64 1.10
C LEU A 49 12.26 -31.88 0.77
N ASP A 50 10.96 -31.84 1.09
CA ASP A 50 9.96 -32.89 0.85
C ASP A 50 8.95 -32.52 -0.27
N GLY A 51 9.19 -31.44 -1.02
CA GLY A 51 8.42 -31.07 -2.21
C GLY A 51 7.17 -30.21 -1.97
N GLY A 52 6.99 -29.70 -0.76
CA GLY A 52 6.06 -28.62 -0.43
C GLY A 52 6.70 -27.23 -0.53
N ARG A 53 5.89 -26.19 -0.34
CA ARG A 53 6.32 -24.79 -0.31
C ARG A 53 6.15 -24.24 1.10
N GLU A 54 7.21 -23.69 1.66
CA GLU A 54 7.15 -22.99 2.94
C GLU A 54 7.23 -21.47 2.73
N PHE A 55 6.32 -20.74 3.37
CA PHE A 55 6.28 -19.28 3.33
C PHE A 55 6.84 -18.71 4.63
N ILE A 56 8.01 -18.08 4.56
CA ILE A 56 8.64 -17.44 5.72
C ILE A 56 8.43 -15.93 5.64
N PRO A 57 7.53 -15.34 6.46
CA PRO A 57 7.33 -13.89 6.48
C PRO A 57 8.40 -13.21 7.36
N VAL A 58 9.27 -12.44 6.74
CA VAL A 58 10.31 -11.65 7.42
C VAL A 58 9.87 -10.19 7.47
N PRO A 59 9.85 -9.53 8.65
CA PRO A 59 9.52 -8.12 8.73
C PRO A 59 10.54 -7.30 7.93
N MET A 60 10.03 -6.44 7.05
CA MET A 60 10.84 -5.51 6.27
C MET A 60 11.18 -4.32 7.16
N ILE A 61 12.33 -4.39 7.83
CA ILE A 61 12.85 -3.28 8.63
C ILE A 61 13.49 -2.29 7.66
N LEU A 62 12.75 -1.25 7.31
CA LEU A 62 13.24 -0.14 6.48
C LEU A 62 13.82 0.97 7.36
N SER A 63 14.81 1.70 6.85
CA SER A 63 15.32 2.88 7.54
C SER A 63 14.27 3.99 7.56
N ASN A 64 14.34 4.90 8.54
CA ASN A 64 13.39 6.01 8.66
C ASN A 64 13.41 6.90 7.41
N GLU A 65 14.56 7.07 6.76
CA GLU A 65 14.72 7.82 5.52
C GLU A 65 13.95 7.17 4.37
N ILE A 66 14.05 5.84 4.23
CA ILE A 66 13.33 5.09 3.19
C ILE A 66 11.82 5.15 3.46
N ILE A 67 11.39 4.97 4.71
CA ILE A 67 9.97 5.08 5.09
C ILE A 67 9.45 6.48 4.76
N SER A 68 10.20 7.53 5.10
CA SER A 68 9.84 8.91 4.81
C SER A 68 9.72 9.17 3.32
N PHE A 69 10.69 8.69 2.53
CA PHE A 69 10.68 8.77 1.08
C PHE A 69 9.45 8.07 0.48
N LEU A 70 9.18 6.82 0.87
CA LEU A 70 8.02 6.06 0.40
C LEU A 70 6.70 6.76 0.76
N LYS A 71 6.56 7.26 1.99
CA LYS A 71 5.39 8.05 2.40
C LYS A 71 5.19 9.28 1.51
N SER A 72 6.28 10.00 1.19
CA SER A 72 6.22 11.18 0.33
C SER A 72 5.75 10.83 -1.08
N GLU A 73 6.32 9.79 -1.69
CA GLU A 73 5.93 9.37 -3.04
C GLU A 73 4.49 8.85 -3.11
N ILE A 74 4.03 8.10 -2.10
CA ILE A 74 2.63 7.66 -2.01
C ILE A 74 1.69 8.87 -1.90
N LYS A 75 2.00 9.83 -1.01
CA LYS A 75 1.19 11.05 -0.84
C LYS A 75 1.13 11.88 -2.12
N LYS A 76 2.25 12.00 -2.84
CA LYS A 76 2.31 12.67 -4.13
C LYS A 76 1.39 12.00 -5.16
N LYS A 77 1.40 10.67 -5.24
CA LYS A 77 0.53 9.92 -6.15
C LYS A 77 -0.95 10.05 -5.80
N ILE A 78 -1.30 10.06 -4.52
CA ILE A 78 -2.67 10.32 -4.07
C ILE A 78 -3.11 11.70 -4.56
N ALA A 79 -2.33 12.75 -4.31
CA ALA A 79 -2.66 14.11 -4.73
C ALA A 79 -2.79 14.25 -6.26
N GLU A 80 -1.90 13.60 -7.03
CA GLU A 80 -1.99 13.55 -8.51
C GLU A 80 -3.31 12.93 -8.96
N TYR A 81 -3.70 11.78 -8.39
CA TYR A 81 -4.92 11.06 -8.79
C TYR A 81 -6.19 11.73 -8.29
N GLU A 82 -6.17 12.34 -7.11
CA GLU A 82 -7.28 13.16 -6.61
C GLU A 82 -7.51 14.36 -7.51
N LYS A 83 -6.44 15.07 -7.91
CA LYS A 83 -6.53 16.18 -8.84
C LYS A 83 -7.12 15.72 -10.18
N GLU A 84 -6.59 14.64 -10.75
CA GLU A 84 -7.09 14.08 -12.01
C GLU A 84 -8.57 13.67 -11.89
N PHE A 85 -8.99 13.11 -10.75
CA PHE A 85 -10.37 12.74 -10.50
C PHE A 85 -11.31 13.95 -10.43
N HIS A 86 -10.89 15.06 -9.82
CA HIS A 86 -11.68 16.29 -9.74
C HIS A 86 -11.75 17.05 -11.08
N GLU A 87 -10.80 16.81 -11.99
CA GLU A 87 -10.73 17.43 -13.31
C GLU A 87 -11.49 16.63 -14.40
N LEU A 88 -12.04 15.44 -14.08
CA LEU A 88 -12.86 14.60 -14.97
C LEU A 88 -14.33 15.03 -15.03
#